data_AF-A0A1M7A2E4-F1
#
_entry.id   AF-A0A1M7A2E4-F1
#
_cell.length_a   1.000
_cell.length_b   1.000
_cell.length_c   1.000
_cell.angle_alpha   90.00
_cell.angle_beta   90.00
_cell.angle_gamma   90.00
#
_symmetry.space_group_name_H-M   'P 1'
#
loop_
_entity.id
_entity.type
_entity.pdbx_description
1 polymer ?
#
loop_
_entity_poly.entity_id
_entity_poly.type
_entity_poly.pdbx_seq_one_letter_code
_entity_poly.pdbx_strand_id
1 'polypeptide(L)'
;MKTTITILVINISLMFCSCNTASKKDLSDAKDNINKANRELQQAAKDSTDAAKEKTISEWKNFNDKSEKDVKALNEKIRQFQKKITKADQKENLRLKNELNQIHEKLKEIREKLRARNAEFENGMLKFNDSIVSKNESFQREFNYDMDELDKATKNLFKNNVQ
;
A
#
# COMPACT_ATOMS: atom_id res chain seq x y z
N MET A 1 62.10 11.93 -19.28
CA MET A 1 60.94 12.84 -19.15
C MET A 1 59.89 12.14 -18.31
N LYS A 2 59.48 12.77 -17.20
CA LYS A 2 58.51 12.23 -16.24
C LYS A 2 57.10 12.47 -16.79
N THR A 3 56.35 11.42 -17.07
CA THR A 3 54.92 11.51 -17.42
C THR A 3 54.08 11.34 -16.15
N THR A 4 53.45 12.42 -15.73
CA THR A 4 52.58 12.52 -14.56
C THR A 4 51.28 11.75 -14.80
N ILE A 5 50.96 10.81 -13.91
CA ILE A 5 49.68 10.08 -13.87
C ILE A 5 48.61 11.05 -13.34
N THR A 6 47.63 11.39 -14.17
CA THR A 6 46.45 12.16 -13.76
C THR A 6 45.37 11.19 -13.30
N ILE A 7 45.15 11.09 -11.99
CA ILE A 7 44.04 10.32 -11.41
C ILE A 7 42.76 11.15 -11.58
N LEU A 8 41.88 10.70 -12.47
CA LEU A 8 40.54 11.24 -12.66
C LEU A 8 39.63 10.75 -11.50
N VAL A 9 39.41 11.61 -10.51
CA VAL A 9 38.45 11.35 -9.43
C VAL A 9 37.04 11.59 -9.97
N ILE A 10 36.33 10.51 -10.33
CA ILE A 10 34.92 10.57 -10.71
C ILE A 10 34.08 10.70 -9.43
N ASN A 11 33.63 11.92 -9.15
CA ASN A 11 32.57 12.20 -8.19
C ASN A 11 31.23 11.68 -8.74
N ILE A 12 30.80 10.50 -8.31
CA ILE A 12 29.41 10.04 -8.52
C ILE A 12 28.57 10.60 -7.37
N SER A 13 28.13 11.84 -7.54
CA SER A 13 27.08 12.42 -6.72
C SER A 13 25.76 12.42 -7.50
N LEU A 14 24.70 11.97 -6.80
CA LEU A 14 23.29 12.25 -7.06
C LEU A 14 22.58 11.44 -8.15
N MET A 15 22.10 10.26 -7.76
CA MET A 15 20.81 9.73 -8.25
C MET A 15 19.84 9.55 -7.09
N PHE A 16 19.19 10.64 -6.67
CA PHE A 16 17.99 10.57 -5.84
C PHE A 16 16.95 11.57 -6.35
N CYS A 17 16.36 11.30 -7.51
CA CYS A 17 15.18 12.02 -7.99
C CYS A 17 14.38 11.16 -9.00
N SER A 18 13.62 10.18 -8.52
CA SER A 18 12.43 9.71 -9.22
C SER A 18 11.55 8.84 -8.32
N CYS A 19 10.95 9.44 -7.30
CA CYS A 19 9.81 8.83 -6.63
C CYS A 19 8.76 9.90 -6.31
N ASN A 20 8.11 10.49 -7.32
CA ASN A 20 6.98 11.37 -7.04
C ASN A 20 5.83 11.41 -8.06
N THR A 21 5.86 10.60 -9.12
CA THR A 21 4.79 10.58 -10.14
C THR A 21 4.01 9.27 -10.23
N ALA A 22 4.59 8.13 -9.85
CA ALA A 22 3.88 6.84 -9.89
C ALA A 22 2.77 6.71 -8.82
N SER A 23 2.95 7.29 -7.63
CA SER A 23 2.05 6.99 -6.49
C SER A 23 0.61 7.51 -6.62
N LYS A 24 0.38 8.58 -7.40
CA LYS A 24 -0.95 9.19 -7.57
C LYS A 24 -1.75 8.57 -8.71
N LYS A 25 -1.09 8.23 -9.83
CA LYS A 25 -1.76 7.69 -11.02
C LYS A 25 -2.29 6.26 -10.75
N ASP A 26 -1.45 5.41 -10.14
CA ASP A 26 -1.83 4.02 -9.87
C ASP A 26 -2.93 3.87 -8.79
N LEU A 27 -3.21 4.91 -7.99
CA LEU A 27 -4.27 4.87 -6.98
C LEU A 27 -5.63 5.26 -7.57
N SER A 28 -5.65 6.18 -8.55
CA SER A 28 -6.89 6.61 -9.21
C SER A 28 -7.46 5.52 -10.10
N ASP A 29 -6.61 4.95 -10.96
CA ASP A 29 -7.06 3.99 -11.98
C ASP A 29 -7.54 2.66 -11.36
N ALA A 30 -6.93 2.24 -10.25
CA ALA A 30 -7.37 1.06 -9.50
C ALA A 30 -8.72 1.31 -8.79
N LYS A 31 -8.90 2.51 -8.22
CA LYS A 31 -10.10 2.89 -7.49
C LYS A 31 -11.32 3.03 -8.39
N ASP A 32 -11.16 3.60 -9.58
CA ASP A 32 -12.28 3.83 -10.50
C ASP A 32 -12.80 2.51 -11.10
N ASN A 33 -11.91 1.58 -11.42
CA ASN A 33 -12.29 0.26 -11.95
C ASN A 33 -13.04 -0.59 -10.91
N ILE A 34 -12.57 -0.63 -9.66
CA ILE A 34 -13.23 -1.38 -8.58
C ILE A 34 -14.61 -0.79 -8.25
N ASN A 35 -14.73 0.54 -8.25
CA ASN A 35 -16.02 1.19 -7.98
C ASN A 35 -17.04 0.91 -9.07
N LYS A 36 -16.61 0.82 -10.33
CA LYS A 36 -17.48 0.46 -11.45
C LYS A 36 -17.91 -1.01 -11.36
N ALA A 37 -16.97 -1.92 -11.19
CA ALA A 37 -17.24 -3.35 -11.08
C ALA A 37 -18.17 -3.68 -9.90
N ASN A 38 -17.95 -3.06 -8.73
CA ASN A 38 -18.84 -3.26 -7.58
C ASN A 38 -20.27 -2.77 -7.84
N ARG A 39 -20.46 -1.67 -8.59
CA ARG A 39 -21.81 -1.20 -8.96
C ARG A 39 -22.51 -2.16 -9.89
N GLU A 40 -21.80 -2.71 -10.87
CA GLU A 40 -22.33 -3.72 -11.79
C GLU A 40 -22.71 -5.01 -11.05
N LEU A 41 -21.88 -5.45 -10.11
CA LEU A 41 -22.19 -6.60 -9.25
C LEU A 41 -23.38 -6.34 -8.31
N GLN A 42 -23.48 -5.15 -7.71
CA GLN A 42 -24.63 -4.78 -6.88
C GLN A 42 -25.93 -4.77 -7.68
N GLN A 43 -25.90 -4.24 -8.90
CA GLN A 43 -27.08 -4.25 -9.76
C GLN A 43 -27.48 -5.69 -10.13
N ALA A 44 -26.52 -6.51 -10.54
CA ALA A 44 -26.77 -7.92 -10.86
C ALA A 44 -27.32 -8.72 -9.65
N ALA A 45 -26.85 -8.43 -8.44
CA ALA A 45 -27.35 -9.06 -7.21
C ALA A 45 -28.79 -8.62 -6.88
N LYS A 46 -29.11 -7.33 -7.05
CA LYS A 46 -30.47 -6.80 -6.88
C LYS A 46 -31.43 -7.43 -7.88
N ASP A 47 -31.00 -7.51 -9.14
CA ASP A 47 -31.79 -8.12 -10.22
C ASP A 47 -32.00 -9.63 -9.99
N SER A 48 -31.09 -10.30 -9.24
CA SER A 48 -31.22 -11.72 -8.90
C SER A 48 -31.97 -12.01 -7.59
N THR A 49 -32.45 -11.00 -6.85
CA THR A 49 -33.11 -11.14 -5.51
C THR A 49 -32.30 -11.91 -4.45
N ASP A 50 -30.99 -12.06 -4.63
CA ASP A 50 -30.16 -12.86 -3.72
C ASP A 50 -29.48 -11.94 -2.69
N ALA A 51 -30.16 -11.81 -1.55
CA ALA A 51 -29.74 -10.97 -0.43
C ALA A 51 -28.36 -11.36 0.14
N ALA A 52 -27.94 -12.62 0.01
CA ALA A 52 -26.63 -13.05 0.46
C ALA A 52 -25.51 -12.48 -0.43
N LYS A 53 -25.72 -12.41 -1.76
CA LYS A 53 -24.75 -11.75 -2.65
C LYS A 53 -24.68 -10.26 -2.39
N GLU A 54 -25.84 -9.60 -2.27
CA GLU A 54 -25.88 -8.15 -2.03
C GLU A 54 -25.13 -7.79 -0.74
N LYS A 55 -25.37 -8.54 0.34
CA LYS A 55 -24.65 -8.39 1.60
C LYS A 55 -23.14 -8.58 1.41
N THR A 56 -22.72 -9.66 0.77
CA THR A 56 -21.29 -9.97 0.52
C THR A 56 -20.60 -8.85 -0.27
N ILE A 57 -21.25 -8.33 -1.33
CA ILE A 57 -20.72 -7.23 -2.14
C ILE A 57 -20.63 -5.94 -1.33
N SER A 58 -21.64 -5.63 -0.53
CA SER A 58 -21.64 -4.45 0.32
C SER A 58 -20.53 -4.51 1.38
N GLU A 59 -20.36 -5.66 2.03
CA GLU A 59 -19.31 -5.88 3.04
C GLU A 59 -17.92 -5.76 2.40
N TRP A 60 -17.72 -6.37 1.24
CA TRP A 60 -16.45 -6.27 0.51
C TRP A 60 -16.13 -4.83 0.11
N LYS A 61 -17.12 -4.09 -0.40
CA LYS A 61 -16.95 -2.68 -0.76
C LYS A 61 -16.53 -1.85 0.45
N ASN A 62 -17.21 -2.03 1.59
CA ASN A 62 -16.91 -1.29 2.83
C ASN A 62 -15.49 -1.60 3.32
N PHE A 63 -15.09 -2.87 3.26
CA PHE A 63 -13.73 -3.28 3.58
C PHE A 63 -12.71 -2.60 2.64
N ASN A 64 -12.91 -2.67 1.32
CA ASN A 64 -11.97 -2.06 0.36
C ASN A 64 -11.84 -0.53 0.57
N ASP A 65 -12.96 0.17 0.75
CA ASP A 65 -12.97 1.61 1.00
C ASP A 65 -12.20 1.99 2.28
N LYS A 66 -12.31 1.16 3.33
CA LYS A 66 -11.52 1.34 4.57
C LYS A 66 -10.04 1.07 4.31
N SER A 67 -9.72 -0.05 3.67
CA SER A 67 -8.35 -0.47 3.37
C SER A 67 -7.59 0.56 2.53
N GLU A 68 -8.23 1.16 1.53
CA GLU A 68 -7.64 2.25 0.74
C GLU A 68 -7.34 3.49 1.60
N LYS A 69 -8.23 3.84 2.53
CA LYS A 69 -8.03 4.97 3.45
C LYS A 69 -6.85 4.70 4.39
N ASP A 70 -6.76 3.48 4.94
CA ASP A 70 -5.69 3.10 5.87
C ASP A 70 -4.32 3.09 5.16
N VAL A 71 -4.24 2.52 3.96
CA VAL A 71 -3.02 2.54 3.13
C VAL A 71 -2.60 3.97 2.79
N LYS A 72 -3.56 4.85 2.46
CA LYS A 72 -3.28 6.27 2.19
C LYS A 72 -2.78 7.00 3.43
N ALA A 73 -3.40 6.77 4.58
CA ALA A 73 -3.00 7.38 5.85
C ALA A 73 -1.58 6.97 6.25
N LEU A 74 -1.26 5.68 6.13
CA LEU A 74 0.07 5.17 6.46
C LEU A 74 1.15 5.68 5.49
N ASN A 75 0.85 5.75 4.19
CA ASN A 75 1.73 6.38 3.21
C ASN A 75 2.04 7.84 3.56
N GLU A 76 1.05 8.60 4.02
CA GLU A 76 1.26 9.99 4.41
C GLU A 76 2.15 10.09 5.66
N LYS A 77 1.96 9.21 6.66
CA LYS A 77 2.87 9.12 7.83
C LYS A 77 4.30 8.82 7.39
N ILE A 78 4.51 7.86 6.49
CA ILE A 78 5.83 7.53 5.95
C ILE A 78 6.48 8.76 5.29
N ARG A 79 5.73 9.52 4.48
CA ARG A 79 6.24 10.76 3.85
C ARG A 79 6.62 11.83 4.88
N GLN A 80 5.82 12.00 5.93
CA GLN A 80 6.16 12.93 7.01
C GLN A 80 7.45 12.51 7.71
N PHE A 81 7.63 11.21 7.92
CA PHE A 81 8.83 10.65 8.53
C PHE A 81 10.08 10.76 7.64
N GLN A 82 9.95 10.56 6.33
CA GLN A 82 11.04 10.83 5.38
C GLN A 82 11.55 12.27 5.48
N LYS A 83 10.64 13.25 5.67
CA LYS A 83 11.01 14.67 5.87
C LYS A 83 11.68 14.95 7.22
N LYS A 84 11.38 14.17 8.27
CA LYS A 84 11.98 14.35 9.61
C LYS A 84 13.38 13.77 9.68
N ILE A 85 13.63 12.65 8.99
CA ILE A 85 14.92 11.97 8.95
C ILE A 85 16.06 12.89 8.48
N THR A 86 15.80 13.87 7.61
CA THR A 86 16.84 14.81 7.14
C THR A 86 17.44 15.68 8.26
N LYS A 87 16.88 15.65 9.48
CA LYS A 87 17.34 16.41 10.65
C LYS A 87 18.11 15.58 11.68
N ALA A 88 18.21 14.26 11.51
CA ALA A 88 18.92 13.37 12.45
C ALA A 88 20.43 13.25 12.14
N ASP A 89 21.23 12.87 13.14
CA ASP A 89 22.67 12.60 12.97
C ASP A 89 22.95 11.46 11.97
N GLN A 90 24.17 11.40 11.41
CA GLN A 90 24.47 10.52 10.26
C GLN A 90 24.18 9.03 10.48
N LYS A 91 24.44 8.49 11.68
CA LYS A 91 24.28 7.05 11.96
C LYS A 91 22.81 6.71 12.21
N GLU A 92 22.12 7.54 12.99
CA GLU A 92 20.70 7.36 13.27
C GLU A 92 19.85 7.62 12.02
N ASN A 93 20.26 8.56 11.16
CA ASN A 93 19.66 8.82 9.86
C ASN A 93 19.69 7.59 8.95
N LEU A 94 20.83 6.88 8.89
CA LEU A 94 20.94 5.67 8.06
C LEU A 94 20.04 4.53 8.58
N ARG A 95 20.00 4.32 9.90
CA ARG A 95 19.14 3.33 10.54
C ARG A 95 17.65 3.64 10.27
N LEU A 96 17.23 4.87 10.52
CA LEU A 96 15.86 5.33 10.29
C LEU A 96 15.45 5.23 8.81
N LYS A 97 16.35 5.54 7.87
CA LYS A 97 16.10 5.37 6.43
C LYS A 97 15.85 3.91 6.07
N ASN A 98 16.70 3.01 6.54
CA ASN A 98 16.59 1.59 6.22
C ASN A 98 15.28 1.00 6.76
N GLU A 99 14.94 1.28 8.01
CA GLU A 99 13.70 0.79 8.62
C GLU A 99 12.47 1.40 7.95
N LEU A 100 12.50 2.71 7.62
CA LEU A 100 11.39 3.35 6.90
C LEU A 100 11.22 2.82 5.48
N ASN A 101 12.31 2.47 4.79
CA ASN A 101 12.26 1.83 3.48
C ASN A 101 11.65 0.43 3.56
N GLN A 102 12.01 -0.37 4.57
CA GLN A 102 11.39 -1.68 4.79
C GLN A 102 9.88 -1.56 5.05
N ILE A 103 9.47 -0.57 5.84
CA ILE A 103 8.05 -0.28 6.07
C ILE A 103 7.36 0.12 4.75
N HIS A 104 8.02 0.92 3.92
CA HIS A 104 7.46 1.35 2.64
C HIS A 104 7.26 0.19 1.66
N GLU A 105 8.24 -0.72 1.54
CA GLU A 105 8.10 -1.90 0.69
C GLU A 105 7.00 -2.84 1.18
N LYS A 106 6.88 -3.08 2.50
CA LYS A 106 5.77 -3.86 3.06
C LYS A 106 4.41 -3.23 2.76
N LEU A 107 4.28 -1.91 2.85
CA LEU A 107 3.03 -1.23 2.50
C LEU A 107 2.68 -1.40 1.01
N LYS A 108 3.70 -1.40 0.14
CA LYS A 108 3.53 -1.66 -1.29
C LYS A 108 3.05 -3.09 -1.54
N GLU A 109 3.65 -4.08 -0.89
CA GLU A 109 3.22 -5.49 -0.97
C GLU A 109 1.76 -5.66 -0.54
N ILE A 110 1.37 -5.10 0.61
CA ILE A 110 -0.01 -5.14 1.12
C ILE A 110 -0.98 -4.51 0.12
N ARG A 111 -0.59 -3.40 -0.52
CA ARG A 111 -1.41 -2.74 -1.54
C ARG A 111 -1.59 -3.61 -2.79
N GLU A 112 -0.55 -4.30 -3.25
CA GLU A 112 -0.68 -5.22 -4.38
C GLU A 112 -1.54 -6.44 -4.03
N LYS A 113 -1.40 -6.99 -2.82
CA LYS A 113 -2.29 -8.05 -2.31
C LYS A 113 -3.77 -7.62 -2.33
N LEU A 114 -4.07 -6.40 -1.88
CA LEU A 114 -5.43 -5.85 -1.90
C LEU A 114 -5.98 -5.75 -3.33
N ARG A 115 -5.17 -5.27 -4.28
CA ARG A 115 -5.58 -5.20 -5.69
C ARG A 115 -5.86 -6.56 -6.30
N ALA A 116 -4.96 -7.52 -6.09
CA ALA A 116 -5.14 -8.89 -6.58
C ALA A 116 -6.42 -9.50 -6.00
N ARG A 117 -6.65 -9.30 -4.70
CA ARG A 117 -7.84 -9.81 -4.02
C ARG A 117 -9.14 -9.17 -4.51
N ASN A 118 -9.14 -7.87 -4.83
CA ASN A 118 -10.29 -7.21 -5.45
C ASN A 118 -10.64 -7.82 -6.81
N ALA A 119 -9.64 -8.05 -7.67
CA ALA A 119 -9.85 -8.69 -8.96
C ALA A 119 -10.38 -10.14 -8.79
N GLU A 120 -9.88 -10.88 -7.81
CA GLU A 120 -10.40 -12.22 -7.51
C GLU A 120 -11.83 -12.21 -6.99
N PHE A 121 -12.18 -11.24 -6.14
CA PHE A 121 -13.55 -11.08 -5.66
C PHE A 121 -14.53 -10.80 -6.79
N GLU A 122 -14.19 -9.84 -7.66
CA GLU A 122 -15.03 -9.47 -8.81
C GLU A 122 -15.30 -10.70 -9.70
N ASN A 123 -14.25 -11.44 -10.04
CA ASN A 123 -14.36 -12.66 -10.84
C ASN A 123 -15.12 -13.79 -10.12
N GLY A 124 -14.93 -13.93 -8.81
CA GLY A 124 -15.58 -14.95 -7.99
C GLY A 124 -17.07 -14.70 -7.79
N MET A 125 -17.48 -13.43 -7.70
CA MET A 125 -18.89 -13.05 -7.56
C MET A 125 -19.69 -13.28 -8.83
N LEU A 126 -19.11 -13.09 -10.02
CA LEU A 126 -19.74 -13.45 -11.30
C LEU A 126 -20.12 -14.95 -11.36
N LYS A 127 -19.38 -15.80 -10.65
CA LYS A 127 -19.60 -17.26 -10.60
C LYS A 127 -20.34 -17.73 -9.34
N PHE A 128 -20.67 -16.81 -8.43
CA PHE A 128 -21.19 -17.06 -7.09
C PHE A 128 -20.56 -18.25 -6.36
N ASN A 129 -19.23 -18.17 -6.27
CA ASN A 129 -18.35 -19.03 -5.49
C ASN A 129 -18.57 -18.99 -3.96
N ASP A 130 -19.22 -19.93 -3.26
CA ASP A 130 -19.24 -19.89 -1.77
C ASP A 130 -17.82 -19.85 -1.15
N SER A 131 -16.82 -20.45 -1.82
CA SER A 131 -15.42 -20.34 -1.41
C SER A 131 -14.83 -18.93 -1.51
N ILE A 132 -15.49 -18.00 -2.21
CA ILE A 132 -15.07 -16.59 -2.29
C ILE A 132 -15.32 -15.86 -0.98
N VAL A 133 -16.41 -16.20 -0.28
CA VAL A 133 -16.79 -15.57 0.99
C VAL A 133 -15.73 -15.90 2.04
N SER A 134 -15.43 -17.19 2.24
CA SER A 134 -14.44 -17.62 3.24
C SER A 134 -13.02 -17.12 2.95
N LYS A 135 -12.60 -17.12 1.68
CA LYS A 135 -11.32 -16.55 1.24
C LYS A 135 -11.23 -15.06 1.55
N ASN A 136 -12.31 -14.32 1.30
CA ASN A 136 -12.35 -12.89 1.57
C ASN A 136 -12.32 -12.60 3.06
N GLU A 137 -13.07 -13.32 3.89
CA GLU A 137 -13.02 -13.14 5.35
C GLU A 137 -11.61 -13.40 5.90
N SER A 138 -10.94 -14.45 5.42
CA SER A 138 -9.56 -14.74 5.81
C SER A 138 -8.62 -13.62 5.41
N PHE A 139 -8.76 -13.12 4.18
CA PHE A 139 -7.97 -12.00 3.70
C PHE A 139 -8.21 -10.73 4.52
N GLN A 140 -9.46 -10.41 4.88
CA GLN A 140 -9.77 -9.24 5.70
C GLN A 140 -9.05 -9.29 7.06
N ARG A 141 -8.99 -10.47 7.69
CA ARG A 141 -8.27 -10.65 8.95
C ARG A 141 -6.75 -10.46 8.78
N GLU A 142 -6.16 -11.10 7.78
CA GLU A 142 -4.73 -10.95 7.47
C GLU A 142 -4.38 -9.50 7.16
N PHE A 143 -5.14 -8.85 6.29
CA PHE A 143 -4.91 -7.46 5.89
C PHE A 143 -4.97 -6.51 7.09
N ASN A 144 -5.99 -6.64 7.94
CA ASN A 144 -6.12 -5.80 9.13
C ASN A 144 -4.96 -6.02 10.09
N TYR A 145 -4.55 -7.28 10.30
CA TYR A 145 -3.39 -7.61 11.13
C TYR A 145 -2.10 -7.00 10.58
N ASP A 146 -1.83 -7.19 9.28
CA ASP A 146 -0.63 -6.67 8.60
C ASP A 146 -0.58 -5.13 8.68
N MET A 147 -1.71 -4.46 8.47
CA MET A 147 -1.80 -3.00 8.58
C MET A 147 -1.60 -2.49 10.01
N ASP A 148 -2.14 -3.18 11.01
CA ASP A 148 -1.95 -2.83 12.42
C ASP A 148 -0.48 -2.99 12.84
N GLU A 149 0.16 -4.09 12.46
CA GLU A 149 1.57 -4.31 12.72
C GLU A 149 2.45 -3.28 12.03
N LEU A 150 2.11 -2.91 10.79
CA LEU A 150 2.85 -1.89 10.05
C LEU A 150 2.66 -0.48 10.64
N ASP A 151 1.45 -0.13 11.10
CA ASP A 151 1.21 1.14 11.79
C ASP A 151 1.96 1.22 13.13
N LYS A 152 1.99 0.12 13.90
CA LYS A 152 2.80 0.02 15.13
C LYS A 152 4.28 0.17 14.83
N ALA A 153 4.82 -0.54 13.83
CA ALA A 153 6.22 -0.42 13.42
C ALA A 153 6.56 1.02 13.03
N THR A 154 5.68 1.66 12.26
CA THR A 154 5.84 3.05 11.83
C THR A 154 5.83 4.05 12.99
N LYS A 155 4.95 3.85 13.99
CA LYS A 155 4.93 4.66 15.22
C LYS A 155 6.18 4.44 16.07
N ASN A 156 6.61 3.19 16.24
CA ASN A 156 7.76 2.83 17.07
C ASN A 156 9.08 3.39 16.52
N LEU A 157 9.21 3.45 15.19
CA LEU A 157 10.40 3.98 14.51
C LEU A 157 10.77 5.41 14.96
N PHE A 158 9.77 6.22 15.34
CA PHE A 158 9.94 7.62 15.72
C PHE A 158 9.62 7.92 17.18
N LYS A 159 9.26 6.90 17.98
CA LYS A 159 8.89 7.09 19.39
C LYS A 159 10.03 7.65 20.25
N ASN A 160 11.28 7.41 19.86
CA ASN A 160 12.47 7.81 20.62
C ASN A 160 13.31 8.91 19.93
N ASN A 161 12.91 9.38 18.74
CA ASN A 161 13.77 10.19 17.85
C ASN A 161 13.11 11.49 17.37
N VAL A 162 12.02 11.90 18.00
CA VAL A 162 11.31 13.15 17.70
C VAL A 162 11.16 13.92 19.01
N GLN A 163 12.17 14.73 19.33
CA GLN A 163 11.98 15.97 20.08
C GLN A 163 11.78 17.11 19.08
#